data_AF-A0A0D6XC56-F1
#
_entry.id   AF-A0A0D6XC56-F1
#
_cell.length_a   1.000
_cell.length_b   1.000
_cell.length_c   1.000
_cell.angle_alpha   90.00
_cell.angle_beta   90.00
_cell.angle_gamma   90.00
#
_symmetry.space_group_name_H-M   'P 1'
#
loop_
_entity.id
_entity.type
_entity.pdbx_description
1 polymer ?
#
loop_
_entity_poly.entity_id
_entity_poly.type
_entity_poly.pdbx_seq_one_letter_code
_entity_poly.pdbx_strand_id
1 'polypeptide(L)'
;MAHNMFLSVLAETGIVGFFFFVLLQATLFHQLWRKRKKEPLAWGLLLGFVAYWIAGMSLTWEYVKIAFFLYGSALSLAREER
;
A
#
# COMPACT_ATOMS: atom_id res chain seq x y z
N MET A 1 -7.25 -12.62 -18.18
CA MET A 1 -6.83 -12.93 -16.79
C MET A 1 -5.77 -11.92 -16.45
N ALA A 2 -6.08 -10.95 -15.57
CA ALA A 2 -5.09 -9.94 -15.20
C ALA A 2 -3.88 -10.63 -14.58
N HIS A 3 -2.69 -10.39 -15.13
CA HIS A 3 -1.49 -11.09 -14.71
C HIS A 3 -0.81 -10.44 -13.49
N ASN A 4 -1.25 -9.23 -13.12
CA ASN A 4 -0.72 -8.48 -12.01
C ASN A 4 -1.83 -7.70 -11.30
N MET A 5 -1.52 -7.26 -10.09
CA MET A 5 -2.44 -6.60 -9.18
C MET A 5 -3.05 -5.32 -9.77
N PHE A 6 -2.23 -4.50 -10.45
CA PHE A 6 -2.65 -3.23 -11.01
C PHE A 6 -3.65 -3.40 -12.15
N LEU A 7 -3.41 -4.35 -13.05
CA LEU A 7 -4.33 -4.69 -14.13
C LEU A 7 -5.63 -5.32 -13.59
N SER A 8 -5.55 -6.07 -12.48
CA SER A 8 -6.75 -6.62 -11.82
C SER A 8 -7.64 -5.50 -11.31
N VAL A 9 -7.07 -4.59 -10.50
CA VAL A 9 -7.79 -3.43 -9.95
C VAL A 9 -8.37 -2.56 -11.06
N LEU A 10 -7.59 -2.28 -12.11
CA LEU A 10 -8.05 -1.48 -13.25
C LEU A 10 -9.20 -2.16 -14.01
N ALA A 11 -9.13 -3.48 -14.22
CA ALA A 11 -10.15 -4.23 -14.95
C ALA A 11 -11.45 -4.37 -14.14
N GLU A 12 -11.36 -4.56 -12.82
CA GLU A 12 -12.51 -4.81 -11.94
C GLU A 12 -13.21 -3.52 -11.52
N THR A 13 -12.46 -2.44 -11.30
CA THR A 13 -13.00 -1.17 -10.75
C THR A 13 -13.00 -0.01 -11.74
N GLY A 14 -12.40 -0.21 -12.92
CA GLY A 14 -12.22 0.83 -13.93
C GLY A 14 -11.21 1.91 -13.52
N ILE A 15 -11.12 2.95 -14.35
CA ILE A 15 -10.17 4.06 -14.16
C ILE A 15 -10.43 4.83 -12.85
N VAL A 16 -11.70 4.98 -12.47
CA VAL A 16 -12.08 5.71 -11.25
C VAL A 16 -11.60 4.97 -9.99
N GLY A 17 -11.85 3.66 -9.90
CA GLY A 17 -11.38 2.87 -8.77
C GLY A 17 -9.85 2.77 -8.73
N PHE A 18 -9.22 2.61 -9.90
CA PHE A 18 -7.77 2.65 -10.00
C PHE A 18 -7.16 3.97 -9.53
N PHE A 19 -7.80 5.11 -9.83
CA PHE A 19 -7.35 6.42 -9.35
C PHE A 19 -7.35 6.49 -7.82
N PHE A 20 -8.44 6.07 -7.17
CA PHE A 20 -8.49 6.03 -5.70
C PHE A 20 -7.46 5.06 -5.10
N PHE A 21 -7.25 3.91 -5.76
CA PHE A 21 -6.23 2.96 -5.36
C PHE A 21 -4.84 3.61 -5.37
N VAL A 22 -4.44 4.25 -6.48
CA VAL A 22 -3.14 4.94 -6.57
C VAL A 22 -3.03 6.10 -5.56
N LEU A 23 -4.11 6.86 -5.37
CA LEU A 23 -4.13 7.96 -4.40
C LEU A 23 -3.91 7.47 -2.96
N LEU A 24 -4.52 6.34 -2.60
CA LEU A 24 -4.33 5.70 -1.29
C LEU A 24 -2.88 5.22 -1.10
N GLN A 25 -2.30 4.57 -2.12
CA GLN A 25 -0.89 4.15 -2.13
C GLN A 25 0.05 5.35 -1.93
N ALA A 26 -0.18 6.44 -2.68
CA ALA A 26 0.63 7.65 -2.60
C ALA A 26 0.53 8.32 -1.21
N THR A 27 -0.67 8.36 -0.64
CA THR A 27 -0.91 8.92 0.70
C THR A 27 -0.18 8.11 1.77
N LEU A 28 -0.26 6.78 1.70
CA LEU A 28 0.43 5.89 2.64
C LEU A 28 1.94 6.08 2.57
N PHE A 29 2.50 6.08 1.35
CA PHE A 29 3.92 6.31 1.12
C PHE A 29 4.36 7.66 1.67
N HIS A 30 3.63 8.74 1.39
CA HIS A 30 3.94 10.08 1.91
C HIS A 30 3.99 10.06 3.45
N GLN A 31 2.97 9.51 4.11
CA GLN A 31 2.91 9.47 5.57
C GLN A 31 4.08 8.70 6.19
N LEU A 32 4.34 7.49 5.68
CA LEU A 32 5.47 6.67 6.14
C LEU A 32 6.80 7.38 5.89
N TRP A 33 6.97 8.01 4.72
CA TRP A 33 8.19 8.72 4.37
C TRP A 33 8.47 9.93 5.27
N ARG A 34 7.42 10.65 5.68
CA ARG A 34 7.55 11.77 6.63
C ARG A 34 7.92 11.27 8.02
N LYS A 35 7.36 10.14 8.45
CA LYS A 35 7.55 9.56 9.79
C LYS A 35 8.82 8.74 9.95
N ARG A 36 9.40 8.24 8.86
CA ARG A 36 10.59 7.36 8.86
C ARG A 36 11.80 7.87 9.64
N LYS A 37 11.93 9.20 9.81
CA LYS A 37 13.04 9.82 10.57
C LYS A 37 12.80 9.86 12.07
N LYS A 38 11.53 9.80 12.51
CA LYS A 38 11.12 9.89 13.92
C LYS A 38 10.84 8.51 14.52
N GLU A 39 10.33 7.60 13.69
CA GLU A 39 9.81 6.30 14.10
C GLU A 39 10.53 5.19 13.31
N PRO A 40 11.36 4.34 13.95
CA PRO A 40 12.05 3.25 13.25
C PRO A 40 11.06 2.23 12.66
N LEU A 41 9.88 2.08 13.28
CA LEU A 41 8.79 1.23 12.77
C LEU A 41 8.25 1.72 11.42
N ALA A 42 8.20 3.04 11.19
CA ALA A 42 7.78 3.61 9.91
C ALA A 42 8.75 3.22 8.78
N TRP A 43 10.04 3.04 9.09
CA TRP A 43 11.02 2.56 8.11
C TRP A 43 10.77 1.10 7.72
N GLY A 44 10.48 0.23 8.69
CA GLY A 44 10.11 -1.17 8.44
C GLY A 44 8.83 -1.29 7.61
N LEU A 45 7.81 -0.48 7.92
CA LEU A 45 6.57 -0.41 7.14
C LEU A 45 6.80 0.09 5.71
N LEU A 46 7.72 1.03 5.51
CA LEU A 46 8.06 1.54 4.18
C LEU A 46 8.75 0.47 3.33
N LEU A 47 9.64 -0.34 3.92
CA LEU A 47 10.23 -1.50 3.25
C LEU A 47 9.17 -2.55 2.89
N GLY A 48 8.24 -2.84 3.82
CA GLY A 48 7.11 -3.74 3.58
C GLY A 48 6.20 -3.24 2.46
N PHE A 49 5.99 -1.92 2.37
CA PHE A 49 5.24 -1.27 1.29
C PHE A 49 5.92 -1.41 -0.07
N VAL A 50 7.24 -1.25 -0.14
CA VAL A 50 8.00 -1.47 -1.39
C VAL A 50 7.94 -2.94 -1.80
N ALA A 51 8.13 -3.86 -0.85
CA ALA A 51 8.00 -5.30 -1.11
C ALA A 51 6.61 -5.67 -1.61
N TYR A 52 5.56 -5.06 -1.05
CA TYR A 52 4.17 -5.20 -1.51
C TYR A 52 3.99 -4.72 -2.96
N TRP A 53 4.56 -3.57 -3.33
CA TRP A 53 4.50 -3.07 -4.71
C TRP A 53 5.22 -3.99 -5.70
N ILE A 54 6.40 -4.49 -5.34
CA ILE A 54 7.16 -5.45 -6.16
C ILE A 54 6.37 -6.76 -6.29
N ALA A 55 5.82 -7.27 -5.19
CA ALA A 55 4.97 -8.46 -5.22
C ALA A 55 3.70 -8.24 -6.06
N GLY A 56 3.07 -7.07 -5.98
CA GLY A 56 1.89 -6.70 -6.76
C GLY A 56 2.14 -6.58 -8.27
N MET A 57 3.39 -6.41 -8.70
CA MET A 57 3.74 -6.52 -10.13
C MET A 57 3.73 -7.96 -10.65
N SER A 58 3.96 -8.95 -9.77
CA SER A 58 4.06 -10.37 -10.13
C SER A 58 2.84 -11.21 -9.72
N LEU A 59 2.10 -10.80 -8.70
CA LEU A 59 0.94 -11.54 -8.16
C LEU A 59 -0.37 -10.80 -8.43
N THR A 60 -1.45 -11.57 -8.53
CA THR A 60 -2.83 -11.07 -8.62
C THR A 60 -3.34 -10.63 -7.24
N TRP A 61 -4.29 -9.69 -7.23
CA TRP A 61 -4.82 -9.04 -6.03
C TRP A 61 -5.29 -10.02 -4.93
N GLU A 62 -5.79 -11.18 -5.31
CA GLU A 62 -6.27 -12.22 -4.38
C GLU A 62 -5.18 -12.75 -3.43
N TYR A 63 -3.93 -12.73 -3.87
CA TYR A 63 -2.79 -13.20 -3.08
C TYR A 63 -2.16 -12.10 -2.22
N VAL A 64 -2.48 -10.83 -2.48
CA VAL A 64 -1.79 -9.69 -1.85
C VAL A 64 -2.55 -9.14 -0.64
N LYS A 65 -3.13 -10.04 0.18
CA LYS A 65 -3.86 -9.68 1.42
C LYS A 65 -2.99 -9.00 2.48
N ILE A 66 -1.66 -9.08 2.35
CA ILE A 66 -0.70 -8.37 3.21
C ILE A 66 -0.91 -6.84 3.17
N ALA A 67 -1.56 -6.29 2.13
CA ALA A 67 -1.91 -4.88 2.03
C ALA A 67 -2.72 -4.39 3.24
N PHE A 68 -3.71 -5.17 3.68
CA PHE A 68 -4.58 -4.79 4.80
C PHE A 68 -3.79 -4.66 6.10
N PHE A 69 -2.80 -5.52 6.31
CA PHE A 69 -1.90 -5.43 7.46
C PHE A 69 -1.02 -4.17 7.41
N LEU A 70 -0.47 -3.84 6.23
CA LEU A 70 0.30 -2.61 6.04
C LEU A 70 -0.55 -1.36 6.28
N TYR A 71 -1.79 -1.34 5.78
CA TYR A 71 -2.71 -0.21 5.99
C TYR A 71 -3.11 -0.06 7.45
N GLY A 72 -3.45 -1.15 8.13
CA GLY A 72 -3.81 -1.13 9.56
C GLY A 72 -2.65 -0.66 10.44
N SER A 73 -1.43 -1.16 10.16
CA SER A 73 -0.24 -0.77 10.91
C SER A 73 0.12 0.71 10.70
N ALA A 74 0.07 1.19 9.46
CA ALA A 74 0.30 2.60 9.16
C ALA A 74 -0.75 3.52 9.79
N LEU A 75 -2.02 3.09 9.84
CA LEU A 75 -3.09 3.83 10.51
C LEU A 75 -2.90 3.88 12.03
N SER A 76 -2.49 2.78 12.65
CA SER A 76 -2.17 2.74 14.08
C SER A 76 -1.05 3.72 14.42
N LEU A 77 0.02 3.70 13.62
CA LEU A 77 1.16 4.62 13.76
C LEU A 77 0.78 6.09 13.50
N ALA A 78 -0.30 6.35 12.75
CA ALA A 78 -0.84 7.69 12.57
C ALA A 78 -1.70 8.14 13.76
N ARG A 79 -2.31 7.21 14.51
CA ARG A 79 -3.18 7.49 15.66
C ARG A 79 -2.41 7.71 16.96
N GLU A 80 -1.29 7.01 17.16
CA GLU A 80 -0.48 7.10 18.38
C GLU A 80 0.14 8.50 18.62
N GLU A 81 0.08 9.39 17.62
CA GLU A 81 0.51 10.80 17.73
C GLU A 81 -0.59 11.79 18.19
N ARG A 82 -1.84 11.35 18.41
CA ARG A 82 -2.93 12.20 18.96
C ARG A 82 -3.15 11.94 20.44
#